data_AF-A0A652K7Z1-F1
#
_entry.id   AF-A0A652K7Z1-F1
#
_cell.length_a   1.000
_cell.length_b   1.000
_cell.length_c   1.000
_cell.angle_alpha   90.00
_cell.angle_beta   90.00
_cell.angle_gamma   90.00
#
_symmetry.space_group_name_H-M   'P 1'
#
loop_
_entity.id
_entity.type
_entity.pdbx_description
1 polymer ?
#
loop_
_entity_poly.entity_id
_entity_poly.type
_entity_poly.pdbx_seq_one_letter_code
_entity_poly.pdbx_strand_id
1 'polypeptide(L)' 'MKRCSYCSHVIVGDAKELPSESASGARPTAYWHPKAIDCVVAQKLATDRSPLQQRLRSL' A
#
# COMPACT_ATOMS: atom_id res chain seq x y z
N MET A 1 2.77 2.41 11.37
CA MET A 1 3.08 2.35 9.92
C MET A 1 1.78 2.24 9.15
N LYS A 2 1.48 3.19 8.25
CA LYS A 2 0.26 3.17 7.41
C LYS A 2 0.54 2.34 6.14
N ARG A 3 -0.47 1.63 5.62
CA ARG A 3 -0.37 0.85 4.38
C ARG A 3 -1.31 1.40 3.33
N CYS A 4 -0.81 1.49 2.10
CA CYS A 4 -1.62 1.90 0.97
C CYS A 4 -2.73 0.88 0.73
N SER A 5 -4.00 1.29 0.79
CA SER A 5 -5.13 0.40 0.50
C SER A 5 -5.19 -0.05 -0.96
N TYR A 6 -4.48 0.64 -1.86
CA TYR A 6 -4.38 0.26 -3.27
C TYR A 6 -3.28 -0.77 -3.53
N CYS A 7 -2.01 -0.44 -3.23
CA CYS A 7 -0.88 -1.33 -3.54
C CYS A 7 -0.44 -2.23 -2.36
N SER A 8 -1.09 -2.13 -1.21
CA SER A 8 -0.76 -2.86 0.03
C SER A 8 0.64 -2.62 0.60
N HIS A 9 1.45 -1.76 -0.02
CA HIS A 9 2.79 -1.42 0.45
C HIS A 9 2.76 -0.34 1.55
N VAL A 10 3.85 -0.29 2.32
CA VAL A 10 4.01 0.67 3.41
C VAL A 10 4.18 2.08 2.85
N ILE A 11 3.45 3.03 3.41
CA ILE A 11 3.62 4.45 3.13
C ILE A 11 4.68 4.98 4.09
N VAL A 12 5.81 5.46 3.55
CA VAL A 12 6.88 6.10 4.32
C VAL A 12 6.66 7.61 4.23
N GLY A 13 6.35 8.24 5.36
CA GLY A 13 6.01 9.67 5.44
C GLY A 13 4.50 9.92 5.47
N ASP A 14 4.07 11.00 4.82
CA ASP A 14 2.68 11.43 4.79
C ASP A 14 1.79 10.45 4.03
N ALA A 15 0.61 10.19 4.59
CA ALA A 15 -0.42 9.35 3.98
C ALA A 15 -1.71 10.15 3.86
N LYS A 16 -2.35 10.06 2.69
CA LYS A 16 -3.68 10.62 2.48
C LYS A 16 -4.71 9.68 3.10
N GLU A 17 -5.41 10.16 4.11
CA GLU A 17 -6.52 9.42 4.70
C GLU A 17 -7.75 9.61 3.82
N LEU A 18 -8.36 8.51 3.42
CA LEU A 18 -9.67 8.55 2.78
C LEU A 18 -10.70 8.37 3.89
N PRO A 19 -11.58 9.38 4.08
CA PRO A 19 -12.64 9.26 5.04
C PRO A 19 -13.48 8.05 4.66
N SER A 20 -13.64 7.12 5.60
CA SER A 20 -14.58 6.01 5.43
C SER A 20 -15.97 6.62 5.26
N GLU A 21 -16.56 6.52 4.07
CA GLU A 21 -17.95 6.98 3.79
C GLU A 21 -19.01 6.19 4.58
N SER A 22 -18.59 5.31 5.50
CA SER A 22 -19.48 4.51 6.33
C SER A 22 -19.95 5.31 7.53
N ALA A 23 -21.21 5.77 7.45
CA ALA A 23 -21.94 6.40 8.55
C ALA A 23 -21.97 5.55 9.85
N SER A 24 -21.66 4.25 9.77
CA SER A 24 -21.68 3.31 10.90
C SER A 24 -20.33 3.15 11.62
N GLY A 25 -19.27 3.88 11.26
CA GLY A 25 -17.97 3.87 11.97
C GLY A 25 -17.19 2.53 11.93
N ALA A 26 -17.75 1.48 11.32
CA ALA A 26 -17.24 0.11 11.40
C ALA A 26 -16.20 -0.25 10.33
N ARG A 27 -15.81 0.68 9.45
CA ARG A 27 -14.82 0.39 8.38
C ARG A 27 -13.47 1.04 8.69
N PRO A 28 -12.37 0.26 8.57
CA PRO A 28 -11.03 0.79 8.80
C PRO A 28 -10.74 1.93 7.83
N THR A 29 -10.13 3.01 8.36
CA THR A 29 -9.68 4.15 7.57
C THR A 29 -8.77 3.68 6.45
N ALA A 30 -9.11 4.02 5.21
CA ALA A 30 -8.26 3.73 4.07
C ALA A 30 -7.14 4.77 3.97
N TYR A 31 -5.92 4.32 3.67
CA TYR A 31 -4.75 5.20 3.55
C TYR A 31 -4.17 5.05 2.16
N TRP A 32 -3.94 6.15 1.46
CA TRP A 32 -3.35 6.15 0.12
C TRP A 32 -2.05 6.96 0.13
N HIS A 33 -1.17 6.69 -0.82
CA HIS A 33 -0.03 7.56 -1.07
C HIS A 33 -0.51 8.96 -1.50
N PRO A 34 0.17 10.03 -1.08
CA PRO A 34 -0.21 11.40 -1.44
C PRO A 34 -0.08 11.65 -2.95
N LYS A 35 0.89 11.00 -3.62
CA LYS A 35 1.04 11.05 -5.08
C LYS A 35 1.02 9.63 -5.67
N ALA A 36 0.52 9.52 -6.89
CA ALA A 36 0.52 8.25 -7.63
C ALA A 36 1.94 7.71 -7.87
N ILE A 37 2.93 8.60 -8.06
CA ILE A 37 4.32 8.19 -8.26
C ILE A 37 4.88 7.42 -7.07
N ASP A 38 4.54 7.80 -5.84
CA ASP A 38 4.99 7.10 -4.63
C ASP A 38 4.41 5.68 -4.57
N CYS A 39 3.19 5.50 -5.06
CA CYS A 39 2.56 4.19 -5.18
C CYS A 39 3.26 3.30 -6.22
N VAL A 40 3.72 3.87 -7.33
CA VAL A 40 4.47 3.15 -8.38
C VAL A 40 5.88 2.81 -7.91
N VAL A 41 6.55 3.74 -7.23
CA VAL A 41 7.89 3.53 -6.65
C VAL A 41 7.85 2.44 -5.58
N ALA A 42 6.87 2.47 -4.68
CA ALA A 42 6.70 1.43 -3.66
C ALA A 42 6.49 0.03 -4.27
N GLN A 43 5.68 -0.07 -5.34
CA GLN A 43 5.51 -1.32 -6.09
C GLN A 43 6.80 -1.77 -6.77
N LYS A 44 7.55 -0.86 -7.42
CA LYS A 44 8.83 -1.19 -8.06
C LYS A 44 9.86 -1.67 -7.05
N LEU A 45 9.99 -1.00 -5.90
CA LEU A 45 10.91 -1.39 -4.82
C LEU A 45 10.55 -2.76 -4.24
N ALA A 46 9.26 -3.09 -4.16
CA ALA A 46 8.82 -4.40 -3.71
C ALA A 46 9.12 -5.50 -4.74
N THR A 47 8.94 -5.22 -6.02
CA THR A 47 9.27 -6.14 -7.12
C THR A 47 10.78 -6.38 -7.23
N ASP A 48 11.59 -5.32 -7.10
CA ASP A 48 13.05 -5.39 -7.20
C ASP A 48 13.68 -6.22 -6.08
N ARG A 49 13.07 -6.20 -4.88
CA ARG A 49 13.51 -6.97 -3.71
C ARG A 49 13.22 -8.46 -3.78
N SER A 50 12.83 -9.04 -4.92
CA SER A 50 12.55 -10.48 -4.98
C SER A 50 12.95 -11.22 -6.26
N PRO A 51 14.25 -11.55 -6.40
CA PRO A 51 14.63 -12.77 -7.08
C PRO A 51 14.24 -14.04 -6.27
N LEU A 52 14.07 -13.93 -4.94
CA LEU A 52 13.79 -15.07 -4.05
C LEU A 52 12.29 -15.36 -3.81
N GLN A 53 11.39 -14.36 -3.76
CA GLN A 53 9.95 -14.66 -3.60
C GLN A 53 9.28 -15.18 -4.87
N GLN A 54 9.85 -14.93 -6.05
CA GLN A 54 9.33 -15.49 -7.29
C GLN A 54 9.49 -17.02 -7.33
N ARG A 55 10.51 -17.58 -6.64
CA ARG A 55 10.74 -19.02 -6.53
C ARG A 55 9.84 -19.73 -5.50
N LEU A 56 9.39 -19.02 -4.47
CA LEU A 56 8.54 -19.58 -3.40
C LEU A 56 7.06 -19.70 -3.77
N ARG A 57 6.61 -19.10 -4.87
CA ARG A 57 5.24 -19.26 -5.40
C ARG A 57 5.10 -20.38 -6.44
N SER A 58 6.18 -21.10 -6.73
CA SER A 58 6.24 -22.18 -7.72
C SER A 58 6.50 -23.56 -7.11
N LEU A 59 6.33 -23.69 -5.78
CA LEU A 59 6.31 -24.96 -5.03
C LEU A 59 4.91 -25.15 -4.44
#